data_AF-A0A1J3JWL8-F1
#
_entry.id   AF-A0A1J3JWL8-F1
#
_cell.length_a   1.000
_cell.length_b   1.000
_cell.length_c   1.000
_cell.angle_alpha   90.00
_cell.angle_beta   90.00
_cell.angle_gamma   90.00
#
_symmetry.space_group_name_H-M   'P 1'
#
loop_
_entity.id
_entity.type
_entity.pdbx_description
1 polymer ?
#
loop_
_entity_poly.entity_id
_entity_poly.type
_entity_poly.pdbx_seq_one_letter_code
_entity_poly.pdbx_strand_id
1 'polypeptide(L)'
;QRLVNTLGTPKDTPELRDKLHKTRLHIGQLVKDTSAKLKEASETDHRSDVAQSKKIADAKLAKDFEAVLKEFQKAQRIAAERETTYTPFDPKSSLSSSEVDIGYDRSQEQRVLMESRRQEVVLLDNEISFNEAVIEEREEGIQEVQQQIGEVNEIFKDLAVLVNDQGAMIDDIGSHVENARSATAQGRSHLVNASKTQRSNSSLMCLLMVIFGIILLIVIIVLVA
;
A
#
# COMPACT_ATOMS: atom_id res chain seq x y z
N GLN A 1 -7.82 6.67 3.61
CA GLN A 1 -7.35 7.59 4.66
C GLN A 1 -8.27 8.80 4.88
N ARG A 2 -8.62 9.63 3.88
CA ARG A 2 -9.48 10.81 4.09
C ARG A 2 -10.86 10.51 4.71
N LEU A 3 -11.55 9.48 4.24
CA LEU A 3 -12.83 9.03 4.77
C LEU A 3 -12.70 8.50 6.21
N VAL A 4 -11.63 7.76 6.51
CA VAL A 4 -11.35 7.26 7.86
C VAL A 4 -11.05 8.39 8.85
N ASN A 5 -10.37 9.44 8.40
CA ASN A 5 -10.01 10.59 9.25
C ASN A 5 -11.21 11.50 9.59
N THR A 6 -12.36 11.30 8.95
CA THR A 6 -13.58 12.10 9.17
C THR A 6 -14.59 11.40 10.08
N LEU A 7 -14.43 10.09 10.32
CA LEU A 7 -15.17 9.34 11.33
C LEU A 7 -14.98 9.94 12.72
N GLY A 8 -16.08 10.17 13.44
CA GLY A 8 -16.05 10.74 14.79
C GLY A 8 -15.74 12.24 14.86
N THR A 9 -15.71 12.94 13.72
CA THR A 9 -15.64 14.40 13.66
C THR A 9 -17.04 14.98 13.44
N PRO A 10 -17.30 16.29 13.68
CA PRO A 10 -18.61 16.90 13.36
C PRO A 10 -18.98 16.89 11.86
N LYS A 11 -18.12 16.35 10.99
CA LYS A 11 -18.38 16.12 9.56
C LYS A 11 -18.80 14.67 9.25
N ASP A 12 -18.93 13.83 10.28
CA ASP A 12 -19.42 12.47 10.16
C ASP A 12 -20.92 12.49 9.80
N THR A 13 -21.28 11.89 8.66
CA THR A 13 -22.66 11.80 8.18
C THR A 13 -22.97 10.36 7.75
N PRO A 14 -24.23 9.92 7.80
CA PRO A 14 -24.61 8.57 7.34
C PRO A 14 -24.19 8.29 5.89
N GLU A 15 -24.25 9.29 4.99
CA GLU A 15 -23.80 9.13 3.60
C GLU A 15 -22.29 8.90 3.49
N LEU A 16 -21.50 9.53 4.38
CA LEU A 16 -20.06 9.33 4.44
C LEU A 16 -19.73 7.92 4.92
N ARG A 17 -20.49 7.39 5.88
CA ARG A 17 -20.36 6.02 6.41
C ARG A 17 -20.73 4.99 5.36
N ASP A 18 -21.85 5.15 4.66
CA ASP A 18 -22.24 4.28 3.54
C ASP A 18 -21.17 4.29 2.43
N LYS A 19 -20.63 5.47 2.09
CA LYS A 19 -19.54 5.58 1.12
C LYS A 19 -18.26 4.88 1.60
N LEU A 20 -17.92 5.01 2.88
CA LEU A 20 -16.77 4.33 3.48
C LEU A 20 -16.96 2.81 3.41
N HIS A 21 -18.12 2.32 3.80
CA HIS A 21 -18.50 0.91 3.75
C HIS A 21 -18.42 0.34 2.32
N LYS A 22 -19.05 0.99 1.33
CA LYS A 22 -18.97 0.61 -0.09
C LYS A 22 -17.54 0.59 -0.61
N THR A 23 -16.75 1.60 -0.25
CA THR A 23 -15.33 1.67 -0.64
C THR A 23 -14.55 0.51 -0.04
N ARG A 24 -14.79 0.19 1.23
CA ARG A 24 -14.14 -0.91 1.94
C ARG A 24 -14.46 -2.27 1.32
N LEU A 25 -15.74 -2.54 1.02
CA LEU A 25 -16.17 -3.75 0.31
C LEU A 25 -15.50 -3.87 -1.06
N HIS A 26 -15.47 -2.78 -1.83
CA HIS A 26 -14.85 -2.77 -3.14
C HIS A 26 -13.35 -3.08 -3.07
N ILE A 27 -12.62 -2.48 -2.11
CA ILE A 27 -11.20 -2.81 -1.90
C ILE A 27 -11.05 -4.27 -1.49
N GLY A 28 -11.91 -4.79 -0.61
CA GLY A 28 -11.91 -6.20 -0.23
C GLY A 28 -12.04 -7.13 -1.44
N GLN A 29 -12.95 -6.83 -2.37
CA GLN A 29 -13.09 -7.59 -3.62
C GLN A 29 -11.84 -7.49 -4.50
N LEU A 30 -11.29 -6.29 -4.68
CA LEU A 30 -10.06 -6.08 -5.45
C LEU A 30 -8.89 -6.87 -4.87
N VAL A 31 -8.78 -6.94 -3.54
CA VAL A 31 -7.75 -7.72 -2.84
C VAL A 31 -7.91 -9.21 -3.14
N LYS A 32 -9.13 -9.76 -3.08
CA LYS A 32 -9.41 -11.16 -3.44
C LYS A 32 -9.06 -11.46 -4.89
N ASP A 33 -9.55 -10.64 -5.81
CA ASP A 33 -9.34 -10.84 -7.25
C ASP A 33 -7.86 -10.76 -7.61
N THR A 34 -7.13 -9.81 -7.00
CA THR A 34 -5.69 -9.64 -7.23
C THR A 34 -4.90 -10.80 -6.65
N SER A 35 -5.23 -11.25 -5.43
CA SER A 35 -4.61 -12.42 -4.80
C SER A 35 -4.81 -13.69 -5.64
N ALA A 36 -6.03 -13.93 -6.13
CA ALA A 36 -6.34 -15.07 -6.98
C ALA A 36 -5.53 -15.06 -8.29
N LYS A 37 -5.50 -13.91 -8.99
CA LYS A 37 -4.72 -13.76 -10.23
C LYS A 37 -3.22 -13.92 -10.00
N LEU A 38 -2.71 -13.41 -8.89
CA LEU A 38 -1.29 -13.51 -8.57
C LEU A 38 -0.90 -14.94 -8.21
N LYS A 39 -1.78 -15.68 -7.53
CA LYS A 39 -1.59 -17.10 -7.26
C LYS A 39 -1.56 -17.91 -8.55
N GLU A 40 -2.51 -17.67 -9.46
CA GLU A 40 -2.52 -18.29 -10.80
C GLU A 40 -1.22 -17.96 -11.58
N ALA A 41 -0.77 -16.71 -11.56
CA ALA A 41 0.48 -16.29 -12.19
C ALA A 41 1.68 -17.05 -11.62
N SER A 42 1.78 -17.17 -10.29
CA SER A 42 2.84 -17.91 -9.62
C SER A 42 2.80 -19.41 -9.93
N GLU A 43 1.62 -20.02 -10.04
CA GLU A 43 1.46 -21.41 -10.47
C GLU A 43 1.97 -21.62 -11.91
N THR A 44 1.71 -20.67 -12.81
CA THR A 44 2.27 -20.74 -14.18
C THR A 44 3.79 -20.64 -14.20
N ASP A 45 4.41 -19.88 -13.30
CA ASP A 45 5.87 -19.71 -13.23
C ASP A 45 6.63 -20.98 -12.83
N HIS A 46 5.96 -21.96 -12.23
CA HIS A 46 6.55 -23.26 -11.91
C HIS A 46 6.74 -24.15 -13.16
N ARG A 47 6.16 -23.77 -14.30
CA ARG A 47 6.37 -24.47 -15.57
C ARG A 47 7.75 -24.14 -16.14
N SER A 48 8.41 -25.15 -16.72
CA SER A 48 9.78 -25.03 -17.23
C SER A 48 9.93 -24.20 -18.51
N ASP A 49 8.83 -23.85 -19.17
CA ASP A 49 8.82 -23.07 -20.43
C ASP A 49 8.71 -21.55 -20.21
N VAL A 50 8.57 -21.08 -18.96
CA VAL A 50 8.29 -19.68 -18.68
C VAL A 50 9.58 -18.85 -18.68
N ALA A 51 9.56 -17.75 -19.45
CA ALA A 51 10.63 -16.78 -19.51
C ALA A 51 10.93 -16.19 -18.12
N GLN A 52 12.22 -16.12 -17.76
CA GLN A 52 12.68 -15.58 -16.48
C GLN A 52 12.20 -14.14 -16.25
N SER A 53 12.07 -13.33 -17.31
CA SER A 53 11.50 -11.98 -17.24
C SER A 53 10.06 -11.93 -16.74
N LYS A 54 9.23 -12.94 -17.04
CA LYS A 54 7.86 -13.04 -16.52
C LYS A 54 7.89 -13.35 -15.02
N LYS A 55 8.65 -14.37 -14.62
CA LYS A 55 8.79 -14.76 -13.20
C LYS A 55 9.23 -13.59 -12.31
N ILE A 56 10.17 -12.79 -12.83
CA ILE A 56 10.63 -11.56 -12.20
C ILE A 56 9.50 -10.52 -12.06
N ALA A 57 8.70 -10.32 -13.11
CA ALA A 57 7.61 -9.36 -13.10
C ALA A 57 6.52 -9.78 -12.09
N ASP A 58 6.18 -11.07 -12.06
CA ASP A 58 5.18 -11.63 -11.14
C ASP A 58 5.66 -11.55 -9.68
N ALA A 59 6.95 -11.82 -9.44
CA ALA A 59 7.57 -11.64 -8.13
C ALA A 59 7.53 -10.20 -7.65
N LYS A 60 7.81 -9.25 -8.54
CA LYS A 60 7.72 -7.84 -8.22
C LYS A 60 6.28 -7.43 -7.90
N LEU A 61 5.31 -7.88 -8.70
CA LEU A 61 3.89 -7.63 -8.46
C LEU A 61 3.43 -8.17 -7.11
N ALA A 62 3.89 -9.36 -6.72
CA ALA A 62 3.59 -9.95 -5.42
C ALA A 62 4.10 -9.07 -4.26
N LYS A 63 5.34 -8.60 -4.36
CA LYS A 63 5.95 -7.73 -3.35
C LYS A 63 5.28 -6.36 -3.26
N ASP A 64 4.97 -5.75 -4.41
CA ASP A 64 4.28 -4.45 -4.45
C ASP A 64 2.86 -4.58 -3.87
N PHE A 65 2.15 -5.67 -4.18
CA PHE A 65 0.82 -5.94 -3.64
C PHE A 65 0.87 -6.20 -2.12
N GLU A 66 1.87 -6.92 -1.60
CA GLU A 66 2.08 -7.11 -0.16
C GLU A 66 2.17 -5.76 0.57
N ALA A 67 2.96 -4.83 0.02
CA ALA A 67 3.15 -3.50 0.60
C ALA A 67 1.83 -2.72 0.66
N VAL A 68 1.04 -2.72 -0.42
CA VAL A 68 -0.27 -2.06 -0.47
C VAL A 68 -1.25 -2.72 0.49
N LEU A 69 -1.26 -4.05 0.57
CA LEU A 69 -2.15 -4.81 1.44
C LEU A 69 -1.89 -4.49 2.92
N LYS A 70 -0.61 -4.34 3.30
CA LYS A 70 -0.20 -3.93 4.64
C LYS A 70 -0.67 -2.52 5.00
N GLU A 71 -0.61 -1.58 4.05
CA GLU A 71 -1.17 -0.24 4.26
C GLU A 71 -2.70 -0.27 4.41
N PHE A 72 -3.37 -1.11 3.64
CA PHE A 72 -4.82 -1.29 3.73
C PHE A 72 -5.24 -1.88 5.08
N GLN A 73 -4.57 -2.94 5.56
CA GLN A 73 -4.80 -3.50 6.89
C GLN A 73 -4.63 -2.47 8.00
N LYS A 74 -3.58 -1.64 7.91
CA LYS A 74 -3.36 -0.54 8.86
C LYS A 74 -4.52 0.45 8.82
N ALA A 75 -5.00 0.82 7.64
CA ALA A 75 -6.13 1.72 7.51
C ALA A 75 -7.45 1.12 8.05
N GLN A 76 -7.69 -0.17 7.85
CA GLN A 76 -8.85 -0.87 8.42
C GLN A 76 -8.80 -0.93 9.95
N ARG A 77 -7.65 -1.20 10.56
CA ARG A 77 -7.50 -1.17 12.03
C ARG A 77 -7.79 0.22 12.61
N ILE A 78 -7.24 1.27 11.99
CA ILE A 78 -7.50 2.65 12.41
C ILE A 78 -8.99 2.97 12.26
N ALA A 79 -9.66 2.50 11.19
CA ALA A 79 -11.09 2.68 11.03
C ALA A 79 -11.89 1.98 12.15
N ALA A 80 -11.56 0.74 12.46
CA ALA A 80 -12.18 -0.01 13.56
C ALA A 80 -12.02 0.68 14.91
N GLU A 81 -10.81 1.17 15.23
CA GLU A 81 -10.53 1.91 16.47
C GLU A 81 -11.32 3.24 16.56
N ARG A 82 -11.52 3.91 15.44
CA ARG A 82 -12.30 5.17 15.37
C ARG A 82 -13.79 4.90 15.50
N GLU A 83 -14.26 3.83 14.88
CA GLU A 83 -15.64 3.37 15.01
C GLU A 83 -15.98 2.88 16.41
N THR A 84 -15.02 2.48 17.26
CA THR A 84 -15.28 2.11 18.66
C THR A 84 -15.20 3.28 19.64
N THR A 85 -14.44 4.34 19.33
CA THR A 85 -14.19 5.47 20.26
C THR A 85 -15.27 6.57 20.25
N TYR A 86 -16.15 6.63 19.24
CA TYR A 86 -17.28 7.57 19.22
C TYR A 86 -18.27 7.37 20.39
N THR A 87 -18.23 8.27 21.37
CA THR A 87 -19.32 8.47 22.33
C THR A 87 -20.36 9.39 21.70
N PRO A 88 -21.67 9.07 21.75
CA PRO A 88 -22.71 10.01 21.37
C PRO A 88 -22.47 11.34 22.07
N PHE A 89 -22.55 12.44 21.32
CA PHE A 89 -22.52 13.77 21.93
C PHE A 89 -23.71 13.86 22.87
N ASP A 90 -23.46 14.03 24.16
CA ASP A 90 -24.48 14.16 25.20
C ASP A 90 -24.73 15.65 25.45
N PRO A 91 -25.73 16.28 24.82
CA PRO A 91 -26.01 17.70 25.03
C PRO A 91 -26.52 18.00 26.45
N LYS A 92 -26.82 16.99 27.29
CA LYS A 92 -27.43 17.17 28.61
C LYS A 92 -26.43 17.27 29.77
N SER A 93 -25.13 17.05 29.55
CA SER A 93 -24.14 17.25 30.63
C SER A 93 -23.94 18.70 31.06
N SER A 94 -24.65 19.66 30.44
CA SER A 94 -24.60 21.09 30.78
C SER A 94 -25.85 21.64 31.48
N LEU A 95 -26.89 20.81 31.71
CA LEU A 95 -28.08 21.21 32.46
C LEU A 95 -28.37 20.24 33.62
N SER A 96 -27.46 20.15 34.58
CA SER A 96 -27.76 19.55 35.88
C SER A 96 -27.30 20.49 36.99
N SER A 97 -28.13 21.49 37.28
CA SER A 97 -28.17 22.18 38.58
C SER A 97 -29.28 23.22 38.59
N SER A 98 -30.49 22.81 38.95
CA SER A 98 -31.51 23.68 39.58
C SER A 98 -32.61 22.78 40.15
N GLU A 99 -32.35 22.22 41.33
CA GLU A 99 -33.42 21.78 42.23
C GLU A 99 -34.13 23.04 42.75
N VAL A 100 -35.43 23.16 42.50
CA VAL A 100 -36.28 24.18 43.13
C VAL A 100 -37.40 23.48 43.88
N ASP A 101 -37.27 23.54 45.20
CA ASP A 101 -38.27 23.24 46.23
C ASP A 101 -39.32 24.35 46.28
N ILE A 102 -40.60 24.06 46.01
CA ILE A 102 -41.75 24.86 46.47
C ILE A 102 -42.99 23.94 46.65
N GLY A 103 -43.62 24.03 47.84
CA GLY A 103 -44.87 23.35 48.19
C GLY A 103 -46.16 24.18 47.99
N TYR A 104 -47.29 23.45 47.95
CA TYR A 104 -48.73 23.86 47.91
C TYR A 104 -49.16 24.57 46.61
N ASP A 105 -50.22 24.23 45.83
CA ASP A 105 -51.61 23.77 46.09
C ASP A 105 -52.14 22.97 44.86
N ARG A 106 -53.14 22.08 45.04
CA ARG A 106 -53.45 20.94 44.16
C ARG A 106 -54.78 21.10 43.39
N SER A 107 -54.75 21.13 42.05
CA SER A 107 -55.64 20.31 41.18
C SER A 107 -55.62 20.64 39.67
N GLN A 108 -55.36 21.89 39.25
CA GLN A 108 -55.29 22.25 37.82
C GLN A 108 -53.87 22.28 37.26
N GLU A 109 -52.90 22.83 37.99
CA GLU A 109 -51.48 22.85 37.58
C GLU A 109 -50.88 21.45 37.48
N GLN A 110 -51.36 20.51 38.30
CA GLN A 110 -50.93 19.11 38.25
C GLN A 110 -51.27 18.43 36.90
N ARG A 111 -52.34 18.85 36.21
CA ARG A 111 -52.69 18.30 34.89
C ARG A 111 -51.75 18.83 33.80
N VAL A 112 -51.44 20.14 33.82
CA VAL A 112 -50.52 20.78 32.88
C VAL A 112 -49.09 20.29 33.09
N LEU A 113 -48.68 20.12 34.35
CA LEU A 113 -47.38 19.55 34.70
C LEU A 113 -47.27 18.08 34.27
N MET A 114 -48.34 17.27 34.44
CA MET A 114 -48.36 15.89 33.93
C MET A 114 -48.30 15.82 32.41
N GLU A 115 -48.96 16.74 31.70
CA GLU A 115 -48.91 16.81 30.24
C GLU A 115 -47.52 17.23 29.73
N SER A 116 -46.91 18.24 30.37
CA SER A 116 -45.52 18.63 30.11
C SER A 116 -44.55 17.48 30.38
N ARG A 117 -44.70 16.77 31.49
CA ARG A 117 -43.86 15.61 31.85
C ARG A 117 -44.07 14.45 30.88
N ARG A 118 -45.28 14.26 30.37
CA ARG A 118 -45.59 13.23 29.37
C ARG A 118 -44.97 13.58 28.01
N GLN A 119 -44.97 14.84 27.63
CA GLN A 119 -44.33 15.33 26.40
C GLN A 119 -42.80 15.24 26.50
N GLU A 120 -42.23 15.52 27.66
CA GLU A 120 -40.81 15.32 27.98
C GLU A 120 -40.41 13.84 27.93
N VAL A 121 -41.23 12.95 28.50
CA VAL A 121 -41.01 11.49 28.43
C VAL A 121 -41.08 10.98 26.99
N VAL A 122 -42.00 11.49 26.16
CA VAL A 122 -42.08 11.11 24.73
C VAL A 122 -40.86 11.61 23.95
N LEU A 123 -40.34 12.79 24.26
CA LEU A 123 -39.10 13.30 23.65
C LEU A 123 -37.88 12.47 24.07
N LEU A 124 -37.79 12.11 25.36
CA LEU A 124 -36.76 11.22 25.88
C LEU A 124 -36.84 9.82 25.25
N ASP A 125 -38.05 9.27 25.08
CA ASP A 125 -38.26 7.97 24.45
C ASP A 125 -37.87 7.97 22.96
N ASN A 126 -38.16 9.07 22.25
CA ASN A 126 -37.71 9.26 20.86
C ASN A 126 -36.18 9.37 20.77
N GLU A 127 -35.55 10.07 21.72
CA GLU A 127 -34.10 10.24 21.80
C GLU A 127 -33.38 8.94 22.19
N ILE A 128 -33.98 8.14 23.09
CA ILE A 128 -33.49 6.80 23.46
C ILE A 128 -33.60 5.86 22.26
N SER A 129 -34.75 5.82 21.59
CA SER A 129 -34.96 4.98 20.40
C SER A 129 -34.02 5.36 19.24
N PHE A 130 -33.79 6.65 19.03
CA PHE A 130 -32.81 7.13 18.05
C PHE A 130 -31.38 6.71 18.43
N ASN A 131 -30.99 6.90 19.69
CA ASN A 131 -29.67 6.48 20.17
C ASN A 131 -29.48 4.95 20.07
N GLU A 132 -30.52 4.17 20.37
CA GLU A 132 -30.50 2.71 20.25
C GLU A 132 -30.31 2.26 18.80
N ALA A 133 -31.03 2.86 17.84
CA ALA A 133 -30.83 2.59 16.41
C ALA A 133 -29.41 2.95 15.92
N VAL A 134 -28.84 4.06 16.41
CA VAL A 134 -27.47 4.48 16.10
C VAL A 134 -26.44 3.52 16.72
N ILE A 135 -26.71 2.95 17.89
CA ILE A 135 -25.85 1.96 18.54
C ILE A 135 -25.91 0.63 17.79
N GLU A 136 -27.09 0.18 17.37
CA GLU A 136 -27.27 -1.08 16.62
C GLU A 136 -26.55 -1.04 15.26
N GLU A 137 -26.73 0.04 14.48
CA GLU A 137 -26.01 0.25 13.21
C GLU A 137 -24.48 0.24 13.40
N ARG A 138 -24.01 0.69 14.57
CA ARG A 138 -22.59 0.73 14.94
C ARG A 138 -22.03 -0.65 15.27
N GLU A 139 -22.76 -1.44 16.05
CA GLU A 139 -22.35 -2.81 16.41
C GLU A 139 -22.20 -3.66 15.14
N GLU A 140 -23.16 -3.55 14.22
CA GLU A 140 -23.15 -4.25 12.93
C GLU A 140 -21.97 -3.80 12.05
N GLY A 141 -21.72 -2.48 11.97
CA GLY A 141 -20.56 -1.94 11.25
C GLY A 141 -19.21 -2.42 11.81
N ILE A 142 -19.05 -2.42 13.13
CA ILE A 142 -17.82 -2.91 13.79
C ILE A 142 -17.61 -4.39 13.52
N GLN A 143 -18.65 -5.21 13.65
CA GLN A 143 -18.58 -6.65 13.41
C GLN A 143 -18.14 -6.95 11.97
N GLU A 144 -18.70 -6.21 11.01
CA GLU A 144 -18.33 -6.37 9.61
C GLU A 144 -16.88 -5.91 9.34
N VAL A 145 -16.41 -4.83 9.98
CA VAL A 145 -15.01 -4.39 9.90
C VAL A 145 -14.06 -5.45 10.44
N GLN A 146 -14.41 -6.06 11.58
CA GLN A 146 -13.62 -7.15 12.14
C GLN A 146 -13.57 -8.37 11.21
N GLN A 147 -14.71 -8.76 10.62
CA GLN A 147 -14.77 -9.86 9.67
C GLN A 147 -13.85 -9.61 8.46
N GLN A 148 -13.91 -8.41 7.88
CA GLN A 148 -13.06 -8.07 6.73
C GLN A 148 -11.58 -7.98 7.09
N ILE A 149 -11.23 -7.51 8.28
CA ILE A 149 -9.84 -7.56 8.77
C ILE A 149 -9.37 -9.00 8.85
N GLY A 150 -10.20 -9.92 9.33
CA GLY A 150 -9.90 -11.35 9.39
C GLY A 150 -9.63 -11.93 8.01
N GLU A 151 -10.51 -11.65 7.04
CA GLU A 151 -10.35 -12.14 5.66
C GLU A 151 -9.09 -11.60 4.99
N VAL A 152 -8.82 -10.30 5.11
CA VAL A 152 -7.61 -9.67 4.56
C VAL A 152 -6.35 -10.23 5.22
N ASN A 153 -6.42 -10.60 6.50
CA ASN A 153 -5.30 -11.22 7.22
C ASN A 153 -4.97 -12.63 6.70
N GLU A 154 -5.98 -13.43 6.36
CA GLU A 154 -5.74 -14.73 5.73
C GLU A 154 -5.09 -14.58 4.35
N ILE A 155 -5.59 -13.66 3.52
CA ILE A 155 -4.97 -13.34 2.22
C ILE A 155 -3.52 -12.87 2.39
N PHE A 156 -3.24 -12.07 3.41
CA PHE A 156 -1.89 -11.58 3.70
C PHE A 156 -0.93 -12.73 4.06
N LYS A 157 -1.38 -13.71 4.84
CA LYS A 157 -0.56 -14.90 5.16
C LYS A 157 -0.26 -15.72 3.91
N ASP A 158 -1.27 -15.96 3.08
CA ASP A 158 -1.09 -16.68 1.82
C ASP A 158 -0.12 -15.94 0.88
N LEU A 159 -0.19 -14.61 0.86
CA LEU A 159 0.71 -13.79 0.07
C LEU A 159 2.16 -13.83 0.57
N ALA A 160 2.36 -13.86 1.89
CA ALA A 160 3.70 -13.91 2.48
C ALA A 160 4.45 -15.18 2.06
N VAL A 161 3.74 -16.30 1.92
CA VAL A 161 4.30 -17.54 1.36
C VAL A 161 4.72 -17.31 -0.10
N LEU A 162 3.84 -16.74 -0.92
CA LEU A 162 4.10 -16.48 -2.33
C LEU A 162 5.30 -15.54 -2.56
N VAL A 163 5.47 -14.51 -1.73
CA VAL A 163 6.57 -13.54 -1.83
C VAL A 163 7.89 -14.15 -1.35
N ASN A 164 7.86 -14.93 -0.27
CA ASN A 164 9.06 -15.57 0.27
C ASN A 164 9.70 -16.53 -0.75
N ASP A 165 8.90 -17.30 -1.47
CA ASP A 165 9.38 -18.24 -2.49
C ASP A 165 10.04 -17.52 -3.70
N GLN A 166 9.69 -16.26 -3.92
CA GLN A 166 10.18 -15.46 -5.05
C GLN A 166 11.35 -14.51 -4.68
N GLY A 167 11.68 -14.38 -3.40
CA GLY A 167 12.67 -13.42 -2.90
C GLY A 167 14.10 -13.64 -3.43
N ALA A 168 14.52 -14.89 -3.62
CA ALA A 168 15.85 -15.22 -4.14
C ALA A 168 16.04 -14.77 -5.60
N MET A 169 14.98 -14.83 -6.43
CA MET A 169 15.06 -14.46 -7.85
C MET A 169 15.17 -12.94 -8.04
N ILE A 170 14.49 -12.15 -7.20
CA ILE A 170 14.55 -10.68 -7.28
C ILE A 170 15.94 -10.17 -6.88
N ASP A 171 16.56 -10.77 -5.85
CA ASP A 171 17.89 -10.38 -5.40
C ASP A 171 18.95 -10.61 -6.49
N ASP A 172 18.80 -11.71 -7.24
CA ASP A 172 19.63 -11.99 -8.42
C ASP A 172 19.51 -10.92 -9.52
N ILE A 173 18.35 -10.25 -9.70
CA ILE A 173 18.25 -9.14 -10.65
C ILE A 173 19.08 -7.95 -10.19
N GLY A 174 19.03 -7.64 -8.89
CA GLY A 174 19.85 -6.58 -8.31
C GLY A 174 21.32 -6.82 -8.62
N SER A 175 21.76 -8.08 -8.48
CA SER A 175 23.10 -8.52 -8.83
C SER A 175 23.36 -8.42 -10.36
N HIS A 176 22.43 -8.84 -11.21
CA HIS A 176 22.57 -8.77 -12.68
C HIS A 176 22.63 -7.33 -13.21
N VAL A 177 21.83 -6.42 -12.66
CA VAL A 177 21.83 -5.00 -13.05
C VAL A 177 23.14 -4.34 -12.63
N GLU A 178 23.61 -4.60 -11.40
CA GLU A 178 24.90 -4.07 -10.93
C GLU A 178 26.07 -4.66 -11.73
N ASN A 179 26.01 -5.95 -12.06
CA ASN A 179 26.98 -6.61 -12.93
C ASN A 179 26.99 -6.03 -14.35
N ALA A 180 25.83 -5.79 -14.95
CA ALA A 180 25.72 -5.18 -16.28
C ALA A 180 26.25 -3.73 -16.28
N ARG A 181 25.97 -2.98 -15.21
CA ARG A 181 26.51 -1.63 -14.99
C ARG A 181 28.03 -1.66 -14.88
N SER A 182 28.58 -2.57 -14.08
CA SER A 182 30.01 -2.78 -13.91
C SER A 182 30.69 -3.17 -15.22
N ALA A 183 30.12 -4.15 -15.94
CA ALA A 183 30.62 -4.61 -17.24
C ALA A 183 30.62 -3.47 -18.28
N THR A 184 29.57 -2.65 -18.33
CA THR A 184 29.50 -1.50 -19.24
C THR A 184 30.52 -0.42 -18.87
N ALA A 185 30.72 -0.15 -17.57
CA ALA A 185 31.73 0.79 -17.11
C ALA A 185 33.16 0.31 -17.45
N GLN A 186 33.43 -0.98 -17.25
CA GLN A 186 34.70 -1.60 -17.64
C GLN A 186 34.90 -1.55 -19.16
N GLY A 187 33.88 -1.92 -19.95
CA GLY A 187 33.92 -1.83 -21.41
C GLY A 187 34.23 -0.42 -21.90
N ARG A 188 33.61 0.60 -21.29
CA ARG A 188 33.94 2.01 -21.56
C ARG A 188 35.40 2.34 -21.27
N SER A 189 35.94 1.89 -20.15
CA SER A 189 37.35 2.08 -19.79
C SER A 189 38.29 1.42 -20.81
N HIS A 190 37.98 0.18 -21.22
CA HIS A 190 38.75 -0.52 -22.24
C HIS A 190 38.73 0.21 -23.60
N LEU A 191 37.59 0.75 -24.03
CA LEU A 191 37.51 1.54 -25.27
C LEU A 191 38.34 2.83 -25.18
N VAL A 192 38.29 3.54 -24.05
CA VAL A 192 39.13 4.73 -23.83
C VAL A 192 40.61 4.37 -23.89
N ASN A 193 41.03 3.31 -23.20
CA ASN A 193 42.43 2.87 -23.21
C ASN A 193 42.87 2.41 -24.60
N ALA A 194 42.06 1.63 -25.31
CA ALA A 194 42.34 1.18 -26.66
C ALA A 194 42.51 2.37 -27.62
N SER A 195 41.63 3.37 -27.54
CA SER A 195 41.74 4.59 -28.37
C SER A 195 43.04 5.36 -28.10
N LYS A 196 43.45 5.46 -26.83
CA LYS A 196 44.69 6.13 -26.42
C LYS A 196 45.92 5.37 -26.93
N THR A 197 45.93 4.05 -26.77
CA THR A 197 47.01 3.18 -27.25
C THR A 197 47.13 3.19 -28.77
N GLN A 198 46.00 3.11 -29.51
CA GLN A 198 46.00 3.18 -30.97
C GLN A 198 46.59 4.49 -31.48
N ARG A 199 46.22 5.62 -30.87
CA ARG A 199 46.76 6.94 -31.24
C ARG A 199 48.27 7.03 -31.01
N SER A 200 48.76 6.47 -29.89
CA SER A 200 50.18 6.50 -29.53
C SER A 200 51.05 5.54 -30.35
N ASN A 201 50.55 4.35 -30.67
CA ASN A 201 51.36 3.33 -31.34
C ASN A 201 51.41 3.47 -32.87
N SER A 202 50.51 4.25 -33.48
CA SER A 202 50.48 4.41 -34.94
C SER A 202 51.77 5.02 -35.51
N SER A 203 52.38 5.98 -34.80
CA SER A 203 53.63 6.62 -35.22
C SER A 203 54.83 5.70 -35.01
N LEU A 204 54.86 4.93 -33.93
CA LEU A 204 55.96 4.00 -33.62
C LEU A 204 55.97 2.79 -34.56
N MET A 205 54.80 2.21 -34.86
CA MET A 205 54.69 1.09 -35.78
C MET A 205 55.05 1.50 -37.22
N CYS A 206 54.66 2.72 -37.64
CA CYS A 206 55.08 3.29 -38.92
C CYS A 206 56.60 3.47 -38.97
N LEU A 207 57.22 4.05 -37.93
CA LEU A 207 58.66 4.23 -37.84
C LEU A 207 59.43 2.90 -37.90
N LEU A 208 58.97 1.86 -37.20
CA LEU A 208 59.58 0.53 -37.26
C LEU A 208 59.49 -0.10 -38.66
N MET A 209 58.36 0.06 -39.36
CA MET A 209 58.20 -0.40 -40.75
C MET A 209 59.16 0.31 -41.71
N VAL A 210 59.36 1.62 -41.53
CA VAL A 210 60.33 2.39 -42.34
C VAL A 210 61.76 1.89 -42.10
N ILE A 211 62.16 1.70 -40.84
CA ILE A 211 63.50 1.19 -40.50
C ILE A 211 63.72 -0.21 -41.09
N PHE A 212 62.74 -1.10 -40.95
CA PHE A 212 62.81 -2.45 -41.53
C PHE A 212 62.94 -2.42 -43.05
N GLY A 213 62.20 -1.54 -43.74
CA GLY A 213 62.30 -1.34 -45.18
C GLY A 213 63.69 -0.88 -45.62
N ILE A 214 64.31 0.06 -44.90
CA ILE A 214 65.68 0.53 -45.18
C ILE A 214 66.70 -0.62 -45.03
N ILE A 215 66.59 -1.41 -43.96
CA ILE A 215 67.49 -2.54 -43.72
C ILE A 215 67.39 -3.56 -44.87
N LEU A 216 66.17 -3.91 -45.29
CA LEU A 216 65.97 -4.82 -46.44
C LEU A 216 66.59 -4.27 -47.72
N LEU A 217 66.44 -2.97 -47.98
CA LEU A 217 67.00 -2.32 -49.16
C LEU A 217 68.54 -2.41 -49.18
N ILE A 218 69.18 -2.16 -48.04
CA ILE A 218 70.64 -2.30 -47.88
C ILE A 218 71.09 -3.74 -48.14
N VAL A 219 70.39 -4.73 -47.57
CA VAL A 219 70.72 -6.15 -47.76
C VAL A 219 70.62 -6.54 -49.24
N ILE A 220 69.58 -6.09 -49.94
CA ILE A 220 69.39 -6.35 -51.38
C ILE A 220 70.53 -5.72 -52.19
N ILE A 221 70.91 -4.47 -51.90
CA ILE A 221 72.01 -3.80 -52.60
C ILE A 221 73.32 -4.57 -52.42
N VAL A 222 73.63 -5.01 -51.19
CA VAL A 222 74.86 -5.77 -50.89
C VAL A 222 74.86 -7.15 -51.54
N LEU A 223 73.69 -7.80 -51.70
CA LEU A 223 73.60 -9.10 -52.36
C LEU A 223 73.68 -9.01 -53.89
N VAL A 224 73.26 -7.89 -54.47
CA VAL A 224 73.25 -7.67 -55.93
C VAL A 224 74.56 -7.04 -56.43
N ALA A 225 75.22 -6.24 -55.59
CA ALA A 225 76.53 -5.65 -55.86
C ALA A 225 77.67 -6.68 -55.70
#